data_AF-A0A3D4ZJ54-F1
#
_entry.id   AF-A0A3D4ZJ54-F1
#
_cell.length_a   1.000
_cell.length_b   1.000
_cell.length_c   1.000
_cell.angle_alpha   90.00
_cell.angle_beta   90.00
_cell.angle_gamma   90.00
#
_symmetry.space_group_name_H-M   'P 1'
#
loop_
_entity.id
_entity.type
_entity.pdbx_description
1 polymer ?
#
loop_
_entity_poly.entity_id
_entity_poly.type
_entity_poly.pdbx_seq_one_letter_code
_entity_poly.pdbx_strand_id
1 'polypeptide(L)'
;MEQSLSYVLVTPYTVAKSRTGGVLSRLLSRISLELVGAQMVAMDQEIAKEFASIIKHRKKVEGFKISDLLSDYIEQNMGPSSGVRHRSLLLLLRGENPCEQLSAVVGFFQKETGSVETVIGESIRDTYADLIFTDESQEKVKYFEPAVITAQTQGEADDTLALFRPWLEKESNIVVNRPAEYYADVERTLVIIKPDNWKYASSRPGMIIDMFSRSGLRIVGIKVLKMSVNQALQFYGPTKEGLKAKLAPIYGMQARELLEHEFNVHLDAQMQDILTTSFGDKYSEEQFERIVEFMAGIKPGDCKIEDYDKPGLVKCMVLIYEGKDAVQKIRTILGATDPNKAAAGTIRREFGSNIRVNAAHASDSTENAKREMGVLKAEENSCYSLLSEYLDAKATVSRP
;
A
#
# COMPACT_ATOMS: atom_id res chain seq x y z
N MET A 1 -11.26 23.03 -9.74
CA MET A 1 -10.16 23.54 -8.89
C MET A 1 -8.88 22.84 -9.31
N GLU A 2 -7.74 23.51 -9.20
CA GLU A 2 -6.45 22.96 -9.63
C GLU A 2 -6.04 21.82 -8.69
N GLN A 3 -5.80 20.62 -9.23
CA GLN A 3 -5.28 19.50 -8.44
C GLN A 3 -3.76 19.65 -8.32
N SER A 4 -3.24 19.55 -7.10
CA SER A 4 -1.80 19.52 -6.86
C SER A 4 -1.36 18.23 -6.18
N LEU A 5 -0.05 18.05 -6.07
CA LEU A 5 0.58 16.88 -5.48
C LEU A 5 1.35 17.30 -4.22
N SER A 6 1.29 16.47 -3.18
CA SER A 6 2.16 16.56 -2.02
C SER A 6 2.53 15.17 -1.54
N TYR A 7 3.32 15.09 -0.47
CA TYR A 7 3.87 13.84 0.02
C TYR A 7 3.77 13.72 1.54
N VAL A 8 3.75 12.47 2.01
CA VAL A 8 4.07 12.12 3.40
C VAL A 8 5.21 11.12 3.37
N LEU A 9 6.28 11.43 4.10
CA LEU A 9 7.45 10.57 4.24
C LEU A 9 7.48 10.00 5.66
N VAL A 10 7.23 8.70 5.81
CA VAL A 10 7.30 8.01 7.11
C VAL A 10 8.75 7.68 7.41
N THR A 11 9.21 8.05 8.60
CA THR A 11 10.62 7.95 9.00
C THR A 11 11.11 6.51 9.13
N PRO A 12 12.43 6.27 9.06
CA PRO A 12 12.97 4.94 9.25
C PRO A 12 12.65 4.31 10.59
N TYR A 13 12.65 5.09 11.67
CA TYR A 13 12.30 4.58 12.99
C TYR A 13 10.84 4.11 13.03
N THR A 14 9.93 4.89 12.44
CA THR A 14 8.49 4.55 12.38
C THR A 14 8.23 3.30 11.54
N VAL A 15 8.93 3.16 10.42
CA VAL A 15 8.89 1.93 9.60
C VAL A 15 9.49 0.73 10.35
N ALA A 16 10.65 0.91 11.00
CA ALA A 16 11.34 -0.16 11.72
C ALA A 16 10.58 -0.65 12.96
N LYS A 17 9.83 0.24 13.63
CA LYS A 17 8.96 -0.07 14.76
C LYS A 17 7.56 -0.54 14.33
N SER A 18 7.34 -0.83 13.05
CA SER A 18 6.06 -1.35 12.54
C SER A 18 4.86 -0.40 12.76
N ARG A 19 5.10 0.90 12.95
CA ARG A 19 4.05 1.92 13.19
C ARG A 19 3.35 2.39 11.90
N THR A 20 3.82 1.94 10.73
CA THR A 20 3.33 2.34 9.41
C THR A 20 1.82 2.16 9.22
N GLY A 21 1.25 1.05 9.70
CA GLY A 21 -0.18 0.79 9.58
C GLY A 21 -1.03 1.80 10.37
N GLY A 22 -0.63 2.11 11.60
CA GLY A 22 -1.25 3.12 12.43
C GLY A 22 -1.19 4.53 11.83
N VAL A 23 -0.04 4.90 11.25
CA VAL A 23 0.13 6.17 10.51
C VAL A 23 -0.83 6.25 9.32
N LEU A 24 -0.82 5.22 8.45
CA LEU A 24 -1.70 5.15 7.27
C LEU A 24 -3.19 5.16 7.65
N SER A 25 -3.56 4.48 8.74
CA SER A 25 -4.94 4.42 9.23
C SER A 25 -5.45 5.82 9.59
N ARG A 26 -4.66 6.60 10.33
CA ARG A 26 -5.01 7.98 10.69
C ARG A 26 -5.00 8.91 9.49
N LEU A 27 -4.04 8.73 8.58
CA LEU A 27 -3.89 9.56 7.39
C LEU A 27 -5.08 9.39 6.43
N LEU A 28 -5.33 8.15 5.98
CA LEU A 28 -6.27 7.85 4.89
C LEU A 28 -7.74 7.96 5.29
N SER A 29 -8.05 8.01 6.58
CA SER A 29 -9.42 8.19 7.09
C SER A 29 -9.83 9.65 7.29
N ARG A 30 -8.89 10.60 7.23
CA ARG A 30 -9.10 12.00 7.64
C ARG A 30 -8.84 13.03 6.54
N ILE A 31 -8.52 12.59 5.33
CA ILE A 31 -8.24 13.46 4.18
C ILE A 31 -9.17 13.13 3.01
N SER A 32 -9.44 14.10 2.15
CA SER A 32 -10.14 13.88 0.87
C SER A 32 -9.18 13.60 -0.29
N LEU A 33 -7.87 13.59 -0.02
CA LEU A 33 -6.83 13.38 -1.03
C LEU A 33 -6.79 11.93 -1.52
N GLU A 34 -6.49 11.76 -2.80
CA GLU A 34 -6.23 10.46 -3.39
C GLU A 34 -4.77 10.04 -3.13
N LEU A 35 -4.56 8.89 -2.48
CA LEU A 35 -3.26 8.23 -2.47
C LEU A 35 -2.97 7.66 -3.88
N VAL A 36 -2.11 8.35 -4.64
CA VAL A 36 -1.78 8.02 -6.03
C VAL A 36 -0.49 7.21 -6.17
N GLY A 37 0.42 7.32 -5.20
CA GLY A 37 1.70 6.62 -5.21
C GLY A 37 2.16 6.24 -3.81
N ALA A 38 2.90 5.13 -3.73
CA ALA A 38 3.57 4.70 -2.50
C ALA A 38 4.83 3.94 -2.90
N GLN A 39 5.97 4.19 -2.24
CA GLN A 39 7.24 3.50 -2.51
C GLN A 39 8.06 3.34 -1.23
N MET A 40 8.68 2.16 -1.05
CA MET A 40 9.77 2.03 -0.07
C MET A 40 11.00 2.64 -0.69
N VAL A 41 11.62 3.56 0.03
CA VAL A 41 12.83 4.23 -0.41
C VAL A 41 13.92 4.09 0.64
N ALA A 42 15.17 4.18 0.23
CA ALA A 42 16.30 4.23 1.14
C ALA A 42 17.30 5.26 0.62
N MET A 43 17.30 6.45 1.24
CA MET A 43 18.09 7.58 0.78
C MET A 43 19.58 7.30 0.90
N ASP A 44 20.34 7.75 -0.10
CA ASP A 44 21.77 7.96 0.06
C ASP A 44 22.04 9.27 0.83
N GLN A 45 23.32 9.54 1.08
CA GLN A 45 23.72 10.70 1.85
C GLN A 45 23.49 12.03 1.11
N GLU A 46 23.52 12.01 -0.22
CA GLU A 46 23.38 13.20 -1.06
C GLU A 46 21.93 13.70 -1.02
N ILE A 47 20.98 12.82 -1.34
CA ILE A 47 19.55 13.14 -1.31
C ILE A 47 19.07 13.49 0.10
N ALA A 48 19.59 12.81 1.14
CA ALA A 48 19.26 13.16 2.51
C ALA A 48 19.69 14.60 2.87
N LYS A 49 20.89 15.03 2.46
CA LYS A 49 21.40 16.38 2.72
C LYS A 49 20.64 17.45 1.93
N GLU A 50 20.35 17.20 0.66
CA GLU A 50 19.57 18.14 -0.15
C GLU A 50 18.15 18.30 0.39
N PHE A 51 17.53 17.19 0.80
CA PHE A 51 16.21 17.23 1.43
C PHE A 51 16.21 17.95 2.77
N ALA A 52 17.22 17.71 3.62
CA ALA A 52 17.41 18.43 4.87
C ALA A 52 17.56 19.94 4.64
N SER A 53 18.30 20.34 3.60
CA SER A 53 18.47 21.74 3.23
C SER A 53 17.14 22.41 2.85
N ILE A 54 16.28 21.74 2.07
CA ILE A 54 14.94 22.24 1.75
C ILE A 54 14.13 22.45 3.04
N ILE A 55 14.14 21.46 3.93
CA ILE A 55 13.42 21.51 5.21
C ILE A 55 13.93 22.63 6.12
N LYS A 56 15.24 22.83 6.20
CA LYS A 56 15.88 23.88 7.01
C LYS A 56 15.45 25.28 6.57
N HIS A 57 15.38 25.51 5.26
CA HIS A 57 15.06 26.82 4.67
C HIS A 57 13.57 27.00 4.32
N ARG A 58 12.69 26.13 4.83
CA ARG A 58 11.25 26.24 4.59
C ARG A 58 10.71 27.59 5.05
N LYS A 59 9.81 28.18 4.26
CA LYS A 59 9.28 29.55 4.49
C LYS A 59 8.36 29.64 5.70
N LYS A 60 7.56 28.61 5.95
CA LYS A 60 6.61 28.59 7.06
C LYS A 60 7.32 28.11 8.31
N VAL A 61 7.38 28.99 9.31
CA VAL A 61 8.08 28.73 10.57
C VAL A 61 7.13 27.97 11.50
N GLU A 62 7.51 26.74 11.84
CA GLU A 62 6.91 25.97 12.94
C GLU A 62 7.67 26.28 14.23
N GLY A 63 7.02 26.98 15.16
CA GLY A 63 7.41 27.08 16.58
C GLY A 63 8.91 27.06 16.89
N PHE A 64 9.28 26.36 17.96
CA PHE A 64 10.66 26.26 18.46
C PHE A 64 11.58 25.54 17.46
N LYS A 65 12.34 26.27 16.63
CA LYS A 65 13.44 25.73 15.78
C LYS A 65 13.14 24.38 15.12
N ILE A 66 11.88 24.09 14.77
CA ILE A 66 11.47 22.76 14.36
C ILE A 66 12.08 22.40 13.01
N SER A 67 12.20 23.38 12.12
CA SER A 67 12.88 23.22 10.83
C SER A 67 14.34 22.77 11.01
N ASP A 68 15.05 23.29 12.02
CA ASP A 68 16.42 22.87 12.34
C ASP A 68 16.43 21.43 12.87
N LEU A 69 15.54 21.09 13.81
CA LEU A 69 15.44 19.74 14.36
C LEU A 69 15.08 18.69 13.30
N LEU A 70 14.15 19.01 12.39
CA LEU A 70 13.78 18.15 11.28
C LEU A 70 14.93 17.99 10.29
N SER A 71 15.61 19.09 9.94
CA SER A 71 16.81 19.06 9.09
C SER A 71 17.89 18.14 9.68
N ASP A 72 18.23 18.34 10.95
CA ASP A 72 19.23 17.53 11.66
C ASP A 72 18.81 16.06 11.72
N TYR A 73 17.52 15.79 11.98
CA TYR A 73 16.99 14.43 11.97
C TYR A 73 17.14 13.76 10.61
N ILE A 74 16.82 14.46 9.51
CA ILE A 74 16.94 13.92 8.14
C ILE A 74 18.38 13.53 7.85
N GLU A 75 19.33 14.43 8.08
CA GLU A 75 20.75 14.16 7.79
C GLU A 75 21.30 12.98 8.60
N GLN A 76 20.91 12.87 9.87
CA GLN A 76 21.44 11.87 10.78
C GLN A 76 20.76 10.51 10.67
N ASN A 77 19.45 10.48 10.41
CA ASN A 77 18.63 9.27 10.56
C ASN A 77 17.99 8.78 9.26
N MET A 78 17.82 9.63 8.25
CA MET A 78 17.20 9.22 6.97
C MET A 78 18.23 8.80 5.93
N GLY A 79 19.44 9.38 5.97
CA GLY A 79 20.61 8.91 5.22
C GLY A 79 21.22 7.62 5.78
N PRO A 80 22.29 7.09 5.16
CA PRO A 80 22.91 5.85 5.60
C PRO A 80 23.67 5.98 6.93
N SER A 81 23.60 4.95 7.78
CA SER A 81 24.48 4.83 8.96
C SER A 81 25.34 3.57 8.85
N SER A 82 26.65 3.70 9.08
CA SER A 82 27.61 2.59 8.91
C SER A 82 27.51 1.91 7.53
N GLY A 83 27.27 2.69 6.48
CA GLY A 83 27.11 2.20 5.10
C GLY A 83 25.75 1.57 4.77
N VAL A 84 24.82 1.47 5.74
CA VAL A 84 23.49 0.89 5.53
C VAL A 84 22.46 2.00 5.32
N ARG A 85 21.82 2.04 4.15
CA ARG A 85 20.69 2.95 3.86
C ARG A 85 19.44 2.51 4.62
N HIS A 86 18.67 3.46 5.15
CA HIS A 86 17.52 3.18 6.00
C HIS A 86 16.19 3.26 5.24
N ARG A 87 15.29 2.29 5.46
CA ARG A 87 13.99 2.27 4.78
C ARG A 87 13.07 3.36 5.30
N SER A 88 12.54 4.16 4.39
CA SER A 88 11.44 5.10 4.63
C SER A 88 10.28 4.78 3.70
N LEU A 89 9.07 5.24 4.04
CA LEU A 89 7.89 5.13 3.18
C LEU A 89 7.57 6.47 2.58
N LEU A 90 7.68 6.60 1.26
CA LEU A 90 7.14 7.74 0.53
C LEU A 90 5.68 7.46 0.13
N LEU A 91 4.78 8.37 0.48
CA LEU A 91 3.38 8.39 0.02
C LEU A 91 3.16 9.66 -0.80
N LEU A 92 2.52 9.53 -1.96
CA LEU A 92 2.16 10.64 -2.83
C LEU A 92 0.65 10.82 -2.84
N LEU A 93 0.20 12.03 -2.53
CA LEU A 93 -1.22 12.36 -2.37
C LEU A 93 -1.61 13.51 -3.28
N ARG A 94 -2.65 13.29 -4.08
CA ARG A 94 -3.17 14.24 -5.08
C ARG A 94 -4.54 14.75 -4.65
N GLY A 95 -4.79 16.03 -4.85
CA GLY A 95 -6.11 16.62 -4.60
C GLY A 95 -6.05 18.13 -4.47
N GLU A 96 -7.07 18.70 -3.86
CA GLU A 96 -7.18 20.13 -3.60
C GLU A 96 -6.49 20.48 -2.27
N ASN A 97 -5.62 21.49 -2.29
CA ASN A 97 -4.86 21.97 -1.11
C ASN A 97 -4.20 20.85 -0.29
N PRO A 98 -3.45 19.92 -0.91
CA PRO A 98 -2.93 18.73 -0.23
C PRO A 98 -2.02 19.07 0.95
N CYS A 99 -1.16 20.08 0.83
CA CYS A 99 -0.25 20.46 1.92
C CYS A 99 -1.00 20.90 3.18
N GLU A 100 -2.13 21.60 3.03
CA GLU A 100 -2.95 22.05 4.17
C GLU A 100 -3.63 20.86 4.85
N GLN A 101 -4.29 20.00 4.06
CA GLN A 101 -4.95 18.79 4.59
C GLN A 101 -3.95 17.85 5.27
N LEU A 102 -2.78 17.63 4.66
CA LEU A 102 -1.72 16.80 5.23
C LEU A 102 -1.19 17.42 6.53
N SER A 103 -0.90 18.71 6.55
CA SER A 103 -0.43 19.39 7.76
C SER A 103 -1.44 19.28 8.91
N ALA A 104 -2.73 19.41 8.63
CA ALA A 104 -3.78 19.29 9.64
C ALA A 104 -3.85 17.89 10.28
N VAL A 105 -3.66 16.83 9.48
CA VAL A 105 -3.70 15.44 9.99
C VAL A 105 -2.37 15.02 10.60
N VAL A 106 -1.24 15.46 10.04
CA VAL A 106 0.10 15.21 10.57
C VAL A 106 0.29 15.90 11.90
N GLY A 107 -0.21 17.13 12.04
CA GLY A 107 -0.12 17.95 13.25
C GLY A 107 1.20 18.72 13.34
N PHE A 108 1.32 19.50 14.42
CA PHE A 108 2.48 20.34 14.72
C PHE A 108 3.14 19.86 16.01
N PHE A 109 4.43 20.14 16.18
CA PHE A 109 5.08 19.92 17.47
C PHE A 109 4.67 21.01 18.44
N GLN A 110 3.97 20.61 19.51
CA GLN A 110 3.60 21.54 20.58
C GLN A 110 4.74 21.61 21.60
N LYS A 111 5.02 22.83 22.08
CA LYS A 111 5.98 23.07 23.16
C LYS A 111 5.37 22.75 24.54
N GLU A 112 4.06 22.88 24.66
CA GLU A 112 3.36 23.06 25.96
C GLU A 112 2.88 21.76 26.63
N THR A 113 3.44 20.60 26.29
CA THR A 113 3.18 19.36 27.05
C THR A 113 4.04 19.31 28.31
N GLY A 114 3.87 20.30 29.19
CA GLY A 114 4.56 20.38 30.49
C GLY A 114 4.13 19.29 31.48
N SER A 115 3.08 18.52 31.16
CA SER A 115 2.61 17.37 31.93
C SER A 115 2.06 16.29 30.99
N VAL A 116 2.14 15.03 31.41
CA VAL A 116 1.44 13.92 30.74
C VAL A 116 -0.07 14.18 30.62
N GLU A 117 -0.63 14.94 31.55
CA GLU A 117 -2.05 15.30 31.58
C GLU A 117 -2.46 16.28 30.46
N THR A 118 -1.50 16.95 29.80
CA THR A 118 -1.77 17.87 28.68
C THR A 118 -1.44 17.28 27.32
N VAL A 119 -0.92 16.04 27.27
CA VAL A 119 -0.66 15.35 26.01
C VAL A 119 -1.98 14.87 25.41
N ILE A 120 -2.30 15.36 24.22
CA ILE A 120 -3.44 14.89 23.43
C ILE A 120 -2.98 13.95 22.32
N GLY A 121 -3.86 13.05 21.88
CA GLY A 121 -3.60 12.07 20.81
C GLY A 121 -4.37 12.38 19.53
N GLU A 122 -4.42 13.64 19.09
CA GLU A 122 -5.28 14.08 17.98
C GLU A 122 -4.64 13.82 16.61
N SER A 123 -3.41 14.27 16.38
CA SER A 123 -2.70 14.17 15.12
C SER A 123 -1.88 12.88 14.99
N ILE A 124 -1.17 12.70 13.86
CA ILE A 124 -0.19 11.61 13.70
C ILE A 124 0.99 11.84 14.64
N ARG A 125 1.52 13.07 14.71
CA ARG A 125 2.66 13.41 15.57
C ARG A 125 2.32 13.23 17.04
N ASP A 126 1.15 13.68 17.47
CA ASP A 126 0.64 13.47 18.83
C ASP A 126 0.66 12.00 19.28
N THR A 127 0.46 11.07 18.35
CA THR A 127 0.38 9.64 18.66
C THR A 127 1.73 8.93 18.54
N TYR A 128 2.56 9.32 17.56
CA TYR A 128 3.71 8.52 17.14
C TYR A 128 5.05 9.24 17.17
N ALA A 129 5.04 10.57 17.28
CA ALA A 129 6.24 11.38 17.36
C ALA A 129 6.61 11.64 18.83
N ASP A 130 7.89 11.89 19.06
CA ASP A 130 8.44 12.19 20.37
C ASP A 130 9.29 13.47 20.26
N LEU A 131 9.01 14.45 21.12
CA LEU A 131 9.86 15.63 21.34
C LEU A 131 10.09 15.74 22.85
N ILE A 132 11.21 15.19 23.30
CA ILE A 132 11.53 15.07 24.72
C ILE A 132 12.67 16.02 25.03
N PHE A 133 12.46 16.90 26.01
CA PHE A 133 13.48 17.81 26.53
C PHE A 133 14.26 17.19 27.69
N THR A 134 15.43 17.75 28.01
CA THR A 134 16.25 17.27 29.14
C THR A 134 15.60 17.52 30.49
N ASP A 135 14.81 18.57 30.58
CA ASP A 135 14.18 19.10 31.79
C ASP A 135 13.04 20.08 31.41
N GLU A 136 12.34 20.57 32.43
CA GLU A 136 11.17 21.45 32.31
C GLU A 136 11.48 22.83 31.72
N SER A 137 12.75 23.24 31.61
CA SER A 137 13.10 24.51 30.92
C SER A 137 12.80 24.45 29.42
N GLN A 138 12.75 23.23 28.86
CA GLN A 138 12.55 22.97 27.44
C GLN A 138 13.54 23.70 26.52
N GLU A 139 14.76 23.97 27.02
CA GLU A 139 15.80 24.63 26.24
C GLU A 139 16.62 23.63 25.39
N LYS A 140 16.83 22.43 25.93
CA LYS A 140 17.66 21.40 25.31
C LYS A 140 16.84 20.14 25.00
N VAL A 141 16.81 19.78 23.72
CA VAL A 141 16.18 18.53 23.25
C VAL A 141 17.06 17.35 23.63
N LYS A 142 16.46 16.36 24.29
CA LYS A 142 17.06 15.08 24.67
C LYS A 142 16.84 14.01 23.59
N TYR A 143 15.64 13.95 23.03
CA TYR A 143 15.27 13.00 21.99
C TYR A 143 14.21 13.61 21.06
N PHE A 144 14.35 13.32 19.77
CA PHE A 144 13.43 13.78 18.74
C PHE A 144 13.18 12.68 17.70
N GLU A 145 11.91 12.36 17.49
CA GLU A 145 11.43 11.46 16.45
C GLU A 145 10.18 12.09 15.84
N PRO A 146 10.18 12.52 14.57
CA PRO A 146 9.05 13.24 14.01
C PRO A 146 7.90 12.34 13.53
N ALA A 147 8.11 11.02 13.49
CA ALA A 147 7.26 9.98 12.92
C ALA A 147 7.05 10.07 11.40
N VAL A 148 6.67 11.25 10.92
CA VAL A 148 6.45 11.58 9.52
C VAL A 148 6.92 13.00 9.19
N ILE A 149 7.29 13.22 7.93
CA ILE A 149 7.67 14.51 7.38
C ILE A 149 6.76 14.79 6.18
N THR A 150 6.20 15.99 6.11
CA THR A 150 5.36 16.48 5.00
C THR A 150 5.72 17.94 4.71
N ALA A 151 5.50 18.37 3.48
CA ALA A 151 5.58 19.78 3.12
C ALA A 151 4.45 20.59 3.75
N GLN A 152 4.74 21.83 4.12
CA GLN A 152 3.76 22.74 4.73
C GLN A 152 3.15 23.73 3.74
N THR A 153 3.82 23.94 2.60
CA THR A 153 3.38 24.82 1.52
C THR A 153 3.53 24.10 0.18
N GLN A 154 2.74 24.50 -0.82
CA GLN A 154 2.83 23.87 -2.13
C GLN A 154 4.21 24.07 -2.76
N GLY A 155 4.85 25.24 -2.62
CA GLY A 155 6.20 25.48 -3.14
C GLY A 155 7.25 24.54 -2.54
N GLU A 156 7.22 24.31 -1.23
CA GLU A 156 8.09 23.33 -0.57
C GLU A 156 7.84 21.90 -1.09
N ALA A 157 6.56 21.55 -1.31
CA ALA A 157 6.21 20.26 -1.88
C ALA A 157 6.79 20.12 -3.30
N ASP A 158 6.63 21.14 -4.14
CA ASP A 158 7.15 21.14 -5.51
C ASP A 158 8.68 21.01 -5.53
N ASP A 159 9.39 21.78 -4.69
CA ASP A 159 10.85 21.72 -4.58
C ASP A 159 11.32 20.33 -4.14
N THR A 160 10.64 19.72 -3.16
CA THR A 160 10.95 18.37 -2.69
C THR A 160 10.66 17.32 -3.77
N LEU A 161 9.53 17.42 -4.47
CA LEU A 161 9.17 16.49 -5.54
C LEU A 161 10.13 16.63 -6.73
N ALA A 162 10.59 17.85 -7.04
CA ALA A 162 11.59 18.09 -8.07
C ALA A 162 12.95 17.46 -7.71
N LEU A 163 13.34 17.52 -6.44
CA LEU A 163 14.51 16.82 -5.90
C LEU A 163 14.36 15.29 -6.04
N PHE A 164 13.21 14.73 -5.64
CA PHE A 164 13.01 13.28 -5.65
C PHE A 164 12.84 12.69 -7.05
N ARG A 165 12.36 13.45 -8.04
CA ARG A 165 12.09 12.94 -9.40
C ARG A 165 13.29 12.20 -10.02
N PRO A 166 14.47 12.82 -10.24
CA PRO A 166 15.61 12.13 -10.87
C PRO A 166 16.23 11.05 -9.99
N TRP A 167 16.01 11.12 -8.68
CA TRP A 167 16.47 10.09 -7.74
C TRP A 167 15.62 8.82 -7.84
N LEU A 168 14.29 8.95 -7.82
CA LEU A 168 13.36 7.83 -7.86
C LEU A 168 13.43 7.01 -9.15
N GLU A 169 13.88 7.59 -10.26
CA GLU A 169 14.14 6.85 -11.51
C GLU A 169 15.18 5.73 -11.32
N LYS A 170 16.13 5.92 -10.40
CA LYS A 170 17.23 5.00 -10.14
C LYS A 170 16.95 4.01 -9.01
N GLU A 171 15.87 4.22 -8.27
CA GLU A 171 15.55 3.42 -7.08
C GLU A 171 14.62 2.26 -7.42
N SER A 172 15.00 1.06 -6.97
CA SER A 172 14.10 -0.09 -6.98
C SER A 172 12.99 0.11 -5.95
N ASN A 173 11.80 -0.42 -6.24
CA ASN A 173 10.72 -0.48 -5.28
C ASN A 173 11.00 -1.44 -4.10
N ILE A 174 11.85 -2.44 -4.30
CA ILE A 174 12.21 -3.41 -3.26
C ILE A 174 13.57 -3.01 -2.69
N VAL A 175 13.57 -2.51 -1.45
CA VAL A 175 14.80 -2.08 -0.78
C VAL A 175 15.61 -3.29 -0.32
N VAL A 176 16.84 -3.39 -0.82
CA VAL A 176 17.87 -4.34 -0.37
C VAL A 176 18.92 -3.58 0.43
N ASN A 177 18.89 -3.72 1.76
CA ASN A 177 19.74 -2.94 2.67
C ASN A 177 20.30 -3.77 3.84
N ARG A 178 20.55 -5.06 3.60
CA ARG A 178 21.19 -5.95 4.57
C ARG A 178 22.39 -6.65 3.92
N PRO A 179 23.35 -7.14 4.71
CA PRO A 179 24.47 -7.88 4.17
C PRO A 179 24.00 -9.25 3.64
N ALA A 180 24.79 -9.89 2.78
CA ALA A 180 24.40 -11.09 2.04
C ALA A 180 24.00 -12.26 2.96
N GLU A 181 24.63 -12.37 4.14
CA GLU A 181 24.38 -13.43 5.12
C GLU A 181 22.96 -13.35 5.68
N TYR A 182 22.39 -12.15 5.76
CA TYR A 182 20.99 -11.99 6.16
C TYR A 182 20.05 -12.68 5.16
N TYR A 183 20.39 -12.66 3.86
CA TYR A 183 19.51 -13.18 2.81
C TYR A 183 19.59 -14.68 2.60
N ALA A 184 20.51 -15.39 3.28
CA ALA A 184 20.65 -16.84 3.14
C ALA A 184 19.38 -17.61 3.56
N ASP A 185 18.70 -17.15 4.62
CA ASP A 185 17.51 -17.81 5.21
C ASP A 185 16.26 -16.90 5.17
N VAL A 186 16.22 -15.93 4.25
CA VAL A 186 15.13 -14.95 4.16
C VAL A 186 14.26 -15.20 2.95
N GLU A 187 12.97 -15.31 3.21
CA GLU A 187 11.93 -15.37 2.19
C GLU A 187 11.37 -13.97 1.93
N ARG A 188 10.89 -13.77 0.71
CA ARG A 188 9.99 -12.66 0.37
C ARG A 188 8.62 -13.22 0.03
N THR A 189 7.58 -12.54 0.50
CA THR A 189 6.19 -12.86 0.16
C THR A 189 5.48 -11.60 -0.31
N LEU A 190 4.54 -11.78 -1.24
CA LEU A 190 3.71 -10.71 -1.77
C LEU A 190 2.34 -10.72 -1.06
N VAL A 191 1.86 -9.52 -0.76
CA VAL A 191 0.52 -9.25 -0.22
C VAL A 191 -0.15 -8.22 -1.11
N ILE A 192 -1.46 -8.38 -1.35
CA ILE A 192 -2.27 -7.35 -2.01
C ILE A 192 -3.41 -6.95 -1.08
N ILE A 193 -3.50 -5.66 -0.75
CA ILE A 193 -4.71 -5.08 -0.17
C ILE A 193 -5.65 -4.78 -1.32
N LYS A 194 -6.75 -5.52 -1.35
CA LYS A 194 -7.68 -5.61 -2.48
C LYS A 194 -8.48 -4.30 -2.70
N PRO A 195 -9.03 -4.10 -3.91
CA PRO A 195 -9.75 -2.88 -4.29
C PRO A 195 -10.92 -2.45 -3.39
N ASP A 196 -11.58 -3.40 -2.72
CA ASP A 196 -12.66 -3.09 -1.78
C ASP A 196 -12.26 -2.15 -0.65
N ASN A 197 -10.97 -2.12 -0.27
CA ASN A 197 -10.46 -1.26 0.79
C ASN A 197 -10.15 0.18 0.34
N TRP A 198 -10.30 0.48 -0.95
CA TRP A 198 -9.91 1.76 -1.56
C TRP A 198 -11.09 2.52 -2.15
N LYS A 199 -12.33 2.05 -1.93
CA LYS A 199 -13.55 2.65 -2.50
C LYS A 199 -13.90 4.01 -1.91
N TYR A 200 -13.54 4.24 -0.65
CA TYR A 200 -13.78 5.48 0.09
C TYR A 200 -12.67 5.70 1.12
N ALA A 201 -12.54 6.92 1.63
CA ALA A 201 -11.60 7.25 2.70
C ALA A 201 -11.86 6.34 3.92
N SER A 202 -10.84 5.61 4.36
CA SER A 202 -11.01 4.57 5.37
C SER A 202 -9.70 4.27 6.08
N SER A 203 -9.81 3.87 7.34
CA SER A 203 -8.70 3.34 8.14
C SER A 203 -8.29 1.93 7.74
N ARG A 204 -9.16 1.20 7.00
CA ARG A 204 -9.01 -0.23 6.71
C ARG A 204 -7.64 -0.62 6.13
N PRO A 205 -7.09 0.05 5.10
CA PRO A 205 -5.76 -0.32 4.59
C PRO A 205 -4.66 -0.22 5.65
N GLY A 206 -4.68 0.84 6.47
CA GLY A 206 -3.73 1.02 7.55
C GLY A 206 -3.86 -0.04 8.65
N MET A 207 -5.09 -0.38 9.05
CA MET A 207 -5.35 -1.43 10.03
C MET A 207 -4.91 -2.82 9.52
N ILE A 208 -5.09 -3.11 8.23
CA ILE A 208 -4.61 -4.36 7.62
C ILE A 208 -3.08 -4.43 7.69
N ILE A 209 -2.38 -3.34 7.36
CA ILE A 209 -0.91 -3.26 7.46
C ILE A 209 -0.46 -3.41 8.91
N ASP A 210 -1.18 -2.81 9.87
CA ASP A 210 -0.90 -2.94 11.30
C ASP A 210 -1.01 -4.40 11.77
N MET A 211 -2.04 -5.13 11.32
CA MET A 211 -2.18 -6.55 11.63
C MET A 211 -1.02 -7.38 11.06
N PHE A 212 -0.62 -7.15 9.81
CA PHE A 212 0.54 -7.83 9.23
C PHE A 212 1.85 -7.51 9.94
N SER A 213 1.96 -6.32 10.54
CA SER A 213 3.15 -5.88 11.26
C SER A 213 3.47 -6.75 12.50
N ARG A 214 2.47 -7.45 13.04
CA ARG A 214 2.60 -8.41 14.16
C ARG A 214 3.41 -9.66 13.79
N SER A 215 3.72 -9.87 12.52
CA SER A 215 4.58 -10.96 12.04
C SER A 215 6.05 -10.83 12.43
N GLY A 216 6.51 -9.61 12.77
CA GLY A 216 7.92 -9.30 12.92
C GLY A 216 8.70 -9.26 11.60
N LEU A 217 8.01 -9.33 10.45
CA LEU A 217 8.61 -9.21 9.13
C LEU A 217 8.87 -7.75 8.76
N ARG A 218 9.81 -7.53 7.83
CA ARG A 218 10.16 -6.20 7.33
C ARG A 218 9.36 -5.93 6.07
N ILE A 219 8.58 -4.85 6.05
CA ILE A 219 8.08 -4.29 4.79
C ILE A 219 9.26 -3.71 4.02
N VAL A 220 9.48 -4.17 2.79
CA VAL A 220 10.62 -3.79 1.94
C VAL A 220 10.22 -3.28 0.57
N GLY A 221 8.98 -3.48 0.16
CA GLY A 221 8.41 -2.89 -1.04
C GLY A 221 6.94 -2.58 -0.84
N ILE A 222 6.46 -1.53 -1.50
CA ILE A 222 5.06 -1.11 -1.51
C ILE A 222 4.79 -0.41 -2.84
N LYS A 223 3.65 -0.67 -3.47
CA LYS A 223 3.23 0.10 -4.64
C LYS A 223 1.72 0.22 -4.69
N VAL A 224 1.26 1.40 -5.08
CA VAL A 224 -0.10 1.62 -5.54
C VAL A 224 -0.20 1.12 -6.97
N LEU A 225 -1.16 0.24 -7.26
CA LEU A 225 -1.31 -0.38 -8.57
C LEU A 225 -2.77 -0.38 -9.03
N LYS A 226 -3.01 0.04 -10.27
CA LYS A 226 -4.26 -0.26 -10.99
C LYS A 226 -3.98 -1.42 -11.94
N MET A 227 -4.27 -2.63 -11.49
CA MET A 227 -3.89 -3.86 -12.18
C MET A 227 -4.54 -3.88 -13.57
N SER A 228 -3.76 -4.11 -14.63
CA SER A 228 -4.32 -4.26 -15.97
C SER A 228 -5.10 -5.58 -16.09
N VAL A 229 -5.95 -5.69 -17.11
CA VAL A 229 -6.67 -6.95 -17.37
C VAL A 229 -5.67 -8.08 -17.63
N ASN A 230 -4.60 -7.83 -18.38
CA ASN A 230 -3.54 -8.82 -18.64
C ASN A 230 -2.83 -9.26 -17.35
N GLN A 231 -2.46 -8.31 -16.49
CA GLN A 231 -1.83 -8.61 -15.21
C GLN A 231 -2.74 -9.47 -14.34
N ALA A 232 -4.03 -9.14 -14.24
CA ALA A 232 -4.99 -9.90 -13.46
C ALA A 232 -5.21 -11.31 -14.03
N LEU A 233 -5.30 -11.46 -15.35
CA LEU A 233 -5.39 -12.76 -16.03
C LEU A 233 -4.16 -13.63 -15.74
N GLN A 234 -2.95 -13.10 -15.85
CA GLN A 234 -1.71 -13.83 -15.57
C GLN A 234 -1.56 -14.14 -14.08
N PHE A 235 -1.98 -13.22 -13.21
CA PHE A 235 -1.88 -13.38 -11.77
C PHE A 235 -2.77 -14.51 -11.27
N TYR A 236 -4.05 -14.49 -11.66
CA TYR A 236 -5.06 -15.46 -11.21
C TYR A 236 -5.19 -16.69 -12.11
N GLY A 237 -4.58 -16.68 -13.30
CA GLY A 237 -4.61 -17.79 -14.27
C GLY A 237 -4.42 -19.19 -13.68
N PRO A 238 -3.42 -19.42 -12.79
CA PRO A 238 -3.23 -20.71 -12.14
C PRO A 238 -4.44 -21.22 -11.33
N THR A 239 -5.35 -20.33 -10.91
CA THR A 239 -6.56 -20.69 -10.16
C THR A 239 -7.75 -21.06 -11.04
N LYS A 240 -7.70 -20.80 -12.36
CA LYS A 240 -8.82 -20.99 -13.29
C LYS A 240 -9.30 -22.44 -13.33
N GLU A 241 -8.39 -23.38 -13.56
CA GLU A 241 -8.73 -24.81 -13.66
C GLU A 241 -9.22 -25.39 -12.33
N GLY A 242 -8.59 -24.99 -11.21
CA GLY A 242 -9.05 -25.41 -9.88
C GLY A 242 -10.43 -24.87 -9.52
N LEU A 243 -10.74 -23.63 -9.94
CA LEU A 243 -12.08 -23.04 -9.78
C LEU A 243 -13.11 -23.80 -10.62
N LYS A 244 -12.78 -24.09 -11.88
CA LYS A 244 -13.62 -24.85 -12.81
C LYS A 244 -13.96 -26.24 -12.27
N ALA A 245 -12.94 -27.02 -11.89
CA ALA A 245 -13.11 -28.36 -11.34
C ALA A 245 -14.00 -28.39 -10.09
N LYS A 246 -14.02 -27.31 -9.31
CA LYS A 246 -14.85 -27.20 -8.11
C LYS A 246 -16.27 -26.73 -8.41
N LEU A 247 -16.44 -25.74 -9.28
CA LEU A 247 -17.73 -25.07 -9.49
C LEU A 247 -18.59 -25.76 -10.56
N ALA A 248 -18.00 -26.26 -11.65
CA ALA A 248 -18.76 -26.82 -12.76
C ALA A 248 -19.69 -27.98 -12.33
N PRO A 249 -19.27 -28.94 -11.48
CA PRO A 249 -20.17 -30.01 -11.02
C PRO A 249 -21.33 -29.48 -10.16
N ILE A 250 -21.05 -28.51 -9.28
CA ILE A 250 -22.05 -27.90 -8.38
C ILE A 250 -23.13 -27.20 -9.20
N TYR A 251 -22.72 -26.36 -10.15
CA TYR A 251 -23.69 -25.59 -10.95
C TYR A 251 -24.36 -26.41 -12.05
N GLY A 252 -23.72 -27.48 -12.54
CA GLY A 252 -24.38 -28.46 -13.40
C GLY A 252 -25.51 -29.18 -12.66
N MET A 253 -25.27 -29.60 -11.41
CA MET A 253 -26.30 -30.18 -10.54
C MET A 253 -27.44 -29.19 -10.23
N GLN A 254 -27.11 -27.94 -9.87
CA GLN A 254 -28.13 -26.92 -9.61
C GLN A 254 -28.96 -26.59 -10.85
N ALA A 255 -28.33 -26.53 -12.03
CA ALA A 255 -29.06 -26.36 -13.28
C ALA A 255 -30.00 -27.53 -13.55
N ARG A 256 -29.56 -28.77 -13.29
CA ARG A 256 -30.40 -29.98 -13.39
C ARG A 256 -31.62 -29.86 -12.49
N GLU A 257 -31.41 -29.60 -11.20
CA GLU A 257 -32.49 -29.47 -10.20
C GLU A 257 -33.47 -28.36 -10.57
N LEU A 258 -32.99 -27.22 -11.05
CA LEU A 258 -33.82 -26.11 -11.50
C LEU A 258 -34.66 -26.50 -12.72
N LEU A 259 -34.08 -27.18 -13.71
CA LEU A 259 -34.79 -27.62 -14.91
C LEU A 259 -35.82 -28.73 -14.62
N GLU A 260 -35.45 -29.71 -13.78
CA GLU A 260 -36.38 -30.76 -13.34
C GLU A 260 -37.60 -30.14 -12.62
N HIS A 261 -37.36 -29.17 -11.74
CA HIS A 261 -38.42 -28.47 -11.02
C HIS A 261 -39.30 -27.60 -11.94
N GLU A 262 -38.69 -26.75 -12.77
CA GLU A 262 -39.41 -25.79 -13.60
C GLU A 262 -40.24 -26.46 -14.71
N PHE A 263 -39.70 -27.52 -15.31
CA PHE A 263 -40.35 -28.22 -16.43
C PHE A 263 -41.03 -29.52 -16.04
N ASN A 264 -40.95 -29.93 -14.76
CA ASN A 264 -41.50 -31.19 -14.25
C ASN A 264 -41.05 -32.41 -15.07
N VAL A 265 -39.74 -32.47 -15.34
CA VAL A 265 -39.08 -33.57 -16.07
C VAL A 265 -38.06 -34.27 -15.16
N HIS A 266 -37.68 -35.50 -15.52
CA HIS A 266 -36.54 -36.17 -14.90
C HIS A 266 -35.34 -36.14 -15.84
N LEU A 267 -34.21 -35.65 -15.34
CA LEU A 267 -32.94 -35.58 -16.05
C LEU A 267 -31.97 -36.57 -15.40
N ASP A 268 -31.55 -37.56 -16.20
CA ASP A 268 -30.66 -38.63 -15.76
C ASP A 268 -29.21 -38.15 -15.53
N ALA A 269 -28.35 -39.09 -15.12
CA ALA A 269 -26.94 -38.81 -14.86
C ALA A 269 -26.19 -38.32 -16.11
N GLN A 270 -26.55 -38.81 -17.30
CA GLN A 270 -25.93 -38.37 -18.55
C GLN A 270 -26.25 -36.91 -18.83
N MET A 271 -27.49 -36.48 -18.59
CA MET A 271 -27.87 -35.07 -18.71
C MET A 271 -27.16 -34.19 -17.68
N GLN A 272 -26.92 -34.69 -16.46
CA GLN A 272 -26.12 -33.95 -15.48
C GLN A 272 -24.71 -33.68 -15.98
N ASP A 273 -24.04 -34.68 -16.55
CA ASP A 273 -22.69 -34.54 -17.09
C ASP A 273 -22.64 -33.52 -18.25
N ILE A 274 -23.67 -33.53 -19.11
CA ILE A 274 -23.85 -32.53 -20.17
C ILE A 274 -23.99 -31.13 -19.55
N LEU A 275 -24.86 -30.94 -18.54
CA LEU A 275 -25.07 -29.65 -17.89
C LEU A 275 -23.80 -29.16 -17.17
N THR A 276 -23.02 -30.06 -16.56
CA THR A 276 -21.73 -29.74 -15.94
C THR A 276 -20.72 -29.24 -16.98
N THR A 277 -20.54 -29.96 -18.09
CA THR A 277 -19.57 -29.61 -19.14
C THR A 277 -20.02 -28.46 -20.05
N SER A 278 -21.30 -28.06 -20.01
CA SER A 278 -21.84 -26.93 -20.77
C SER A 278 -22.07 -25.71 -19.88
N PHE A 279 -23.20 -25.68 -19.15
CA PHE A 279 -23.58 -24.58 -18.28
C PHE A 279 -22.60 -24.41 -17.11
N GLY A 280 -22.22 -25.50 -16.44
CA GLY A 280 -21.29 -25.47 -15.31
C GLY A 280 -19.92 -24.92 -15.69
N ASP A 281 -19.38 -25.35 -16.84
CA ASP A 281 -18.15 -24.83 -17.43
C ASP A 281 -18.26 -23.33 -17.74
N LYS A 282 -19.34 -22.92 -18.42
CA LYS A 282 -19.54 -21.50 -18.76
C LYS A 282 -19.69 -20.62 -17.53
N TYR A 283 -20.44 -21.09 -16.53
CA TYR A 283 -20.61 -20.39 -15.26
C TYR A 283 -19.28 -20.27 -14.51
N SER A 284 -18.44 -21.31 -14.54
CA SER A 284 -17.13 -21.29 -13.90
C SER A 284 -16.19 -20.28 -14.55
N GLU A 285 -16.20 -20.19 -15.88
CA GLU A 285 -15.47 -19.16 -16.63
C GLU A 285 -15.95 -17.75 -16.25
N GLU A 286 -17.28 -17.55 -16.18
CA GLU A 286 -17.88 -16.29 -15.73
C GLU A 286 -17.44 -15.91 -14.31
N GLN A 287 -17.34 -16.88 -13.38
CA GLN A 287 -16.83 -16.60 -12.02
C GLN A 287 -15.34 -16.23 -12.01
N PHE A 288 -14.53 -16.84 -12.88
CA PHE A 288 -13.13 -16.46 -13.03
C PHE A 288 -13.00 -15.02 -13.58
N GLU A 289 -13.76 -14.69 -14.62
CA GLU A 289 -13.79 -13.33 -15.17
C GLU A 289 -14.21 -12.29 -14.14
N ARG A 290 -15.12 -12.62 -13.22
CA ARG A 290 -15.49 -11.75 -12.08
C ARG A 290 -14.38 -11.53 -11.07
N ILE A 291 -13.42 -12.45 -10.94
CA ILE A 291 -12.21 -12.23 -10.11
C ILE A 291 -11.31 -11.20 -10.80
N VAL A 292 -11.14 -11.34 -12.11
CA VAL A 292 -10.36 -10.40 -12.92
C VAL A 292 -11.00 -9.02 -12.89
N GLU A 293 -12.32 -8.94 -13.12
CA GLU A 293 -13.11 -7.72 -13.02
C GLU A 293 -12.97 -7.07 -11.64
N PHE A 294 -13.03 -7.84 -10.57
CA PHE A 294 -12.89 -7.30 -9.22
C PHE A 294 -11.52 -6.64 -8.98
N MET A 295 -10.45 -7.18 -9.59
CA MET A 295 -9.07 -6.72 -9.38
C MET A 295 -8.63 -5.63 -10.36
N ALA A 296 -9.10 -5.70 -11.61
CA ALA A 296 -8.79 -4.74 -12.68
C ALA A 296 -9.85 -3.65 -12.83
N GLY A 297 -11.07 -3.89 -12.35
CA GLY A 297 -12.22 -3.00 -12.52
C GLY A 297 -12.92 -3.11 -13.88
N ILE A 298 -12.44 -4.02 -14.74
CA ILE A 298 -12.99 -4.29 -16.08
C ILE A 298 -13.02 -5.79 -16.28
N LYS A 299 -14.14 -6.32 -16.74
CA LYS A 299 -14.27 -7.73 -17.10
C LYS A 299 -13.52 -8.02 -18.40
N PRO A 300 -12.80 -9.14 -18.53
CA PRO A 300 -12.06 -9.48 -19.75
C PRO A 300 -12.89 -9.44 -21.03
N GLY A 301 -14.14 -9.94 -20.99
CA GLY A 301 -15.05 -9.93 -22.14
C GLY A 301 -15.51 -8.54 -22.59
N ASP A 302 -15.44 -7.54 -21.70
CA ASP A 302 -15.84 -6.16 -21.99
C ASP A 302 -14.65 -5.26 -22.37
N CYS A 303 -13.42 -5.79 -22.27
CA CYS A 303 -12.20 -5.08 -22.60
C CYS A 303 -11.72 -5.45 -24.01
N LYS A 304 -11.31 -4.46 -24.80
CA LYS A 304 -10.66 -4.73 -26.09
C LYS A 304 -9.26 -5.30 -25.85
N ILE A 305 -8.86 -6.28 -26.65
CA ILE A 305 -7.54 -6.95 -26.51
C ILE A 305 -6.37 -5.94 -26.55
N GLU A 306 -6.46 -4.92 -27.40
CA GLU A 306 -5.46 -3.83 -27.49
C GLU A 306 -5.33 -2.99 -26.20
N ASP A 307 -6.34 -3.03 -25.33
CA ASP A 307 -6.39 -2.29 -24.08
C ASP A 307 -5.99 -3.14 -22.86
N TYR A 308 -5.67 -4.43 -23.04
CA TYR A 308 -5.42 -5.36 -21.94
C TYR A 308 -4.25 -4.97 -21.03
N ASP A 309 -3.28 -4.23 -21.58
CA ASP A 309 -2.10 -3.73 -20.84
C ASP A 309 -2.29 -2.32 -20.29
N LYS A 310 -3.39 -1.64 -20.62
CA LYS A 310 -3.70 -0.33 -20.02
C LYS A 310 -3.97 -0.48 -18.53
N PRO A 311 -3.66 0.53 -17.70
CA PRO A 311 -3.99 0.51 -16.28
C PRO A 311 -5.48 0.24 -16.06
N GLY A 312 -5.79 -0.60 -15.06
CA GLY A 312 -7.17 -0.88 -14.68
C GLY A 312 -7.91 0.35 -14.12
N LEU A 313 -9.19 0.17 -13.78
CA LEU A 313 -10.04 1.24 -13.25
C LEU A 313 -9.97 1.35 -11.73
N VAL A 314 -9.65 0.24 -11.04
CA VAL A 314 -9.63 0.20 -9.57
C VAL A 314 -8.21 0.08 -9.03
N LYS A 315 -7.99 0.70 -7.87
CA LYS A 315 -6.71 0.69 -7.18
C LYS A 315 -6.63 -0.49 -6.20
N CYS A 316 -5.47 -1.12 -6.16
CA CYS A 316 -5.03 -1.98 -5.07
C CYS A 316 -3.67 -1.50 -4.55
N MET A 317 -3.19 -2.12 -3.48
CA MET A 317 -1.84 -1.88 -2.95
C MET A 317 -1.11 -3.19 -2.82
N VAL A 318 0.07 -3.27 -3.43
CA VAL A 318 0.96 -4.42 -3.33
C VAL A 318 2.00 -4.12 -2.26
N LEU A 319 2.26 -5.08 -1.38
CA LEU A 319 3.22 -5.00 -0.28
C LEU A 319 4.15 -6.21 -0.38
N ILE A 320 5.45 -5.98 -0.20
CA ILE A 320 6.46 -7.04 -0.13
C ILE A 320 7.00 -7.08 1.29
N TYR A 321 6.83 -8.23 1.93
CA TYR A 321 7.38 -8.51 3.26
C TYR A 321 8.55 -9.47 3.12
N GLU A 322 9.61 -9.25 3.91
CA GLU A 322 10.76 -10.14 3.97
C GLU A 322 11.10 -10.55 5.41
N GLY A 323 11.57 -11.79 5.54
CA GLY A 323 12.08 -12.36 6.79
C GLY A 323 12.01 -13.89 6.77
N LYS A 324 12.41 -14.52 7.87
CA LYS A 324 12.30 -15.97 8.04
C LYS A 324 10.83 -16.40 8.10
N ASP A 325 10.48 -17.45 7.36
CA ASP A 325 9.12 -18.02 7.25
C ASP A 325 8.06 -16.99 6.83
N ALA A 326 8.42 -16.07 5.93
CA ALA A 326 7.59 -14.91 5.60
C ALA A 326 6.22 -15.32 5.03
N VAL A 327 6.21 -16.31 4.12
CA VAL A 327 4.99 -16.80 3.48
C VAL A 327 4.04 -17.38 4.54
N GLN A 328 4.55 -18.24 5.41
CA GLN A 328 3.75 -18.88 6.46
C GLN A 328 3.19 -17.85 7.44
N LYS A 329 4.02 -16.95 7.96
CA LYS A 329 3.61 -15.94 8.95
C LYS A 329 2.52 -15.02 8.42
N ILE A 330 2.66 -14.53 7.19
CA ILE A 330 1.65 -13.70 6.54
C ILE A 330 0.35 -14.47 6.35
N ARG A 331 0.38 -15.73 5.90
CA ARG A 331 -0.83 -16.55 5.71
C ARG A 331 -1.56 -16.82 7.03
N THR A 332 -0.82 -17.05 8.11
CA THR A 332 -1.40 -17.24 9.45
C THR A 332 -2.16 -15.99 9.90
N ILE A 333 -1.58 -14.79 9.75
CA ILE A 333 -2.24 -13.53 10.10
C ILE A 333 -3.43 -13.23 9.17
N LEU A 334 -3.31 -13.60 7.89
CA LEU A 334 -4.38 -13.39 6.91
C LEU A 334 -5.62 -14.25 7.22
N GLY A 335 -5.40 -15.51 7.60
CA GLY A 335 -6.45 -16.49 7.89
C GLY A 335 -7.01 -17.20 6.66
N ALA A 336 -7.95 -18.12 6.89
CA ALA A 336 -8.57 -18.95 5.85
C ALA A 336 -9.25 -18.10 4.76
N THR A 337 -9.26 -18.58 3.51
CA THR A 337 -9.78 -17.84 2.35
C THR A 337 -11.24 -17.40 2.49
N ASP A 338 -12.05 -18.21 3.18
CA ASP A 338 -13.42 -17.91 3.54
C ASP A 338 -13.46 -17.19 4.91
N PRO A 339 -13.86 -15.90 4.97
CA PRO A 339 -14.01 -15.14 6.22
C PRO A 339 -14.86 -15.83 7.30
N ASN A 340 -15.85 -16.64 6.91
CA ASN A 340 -16.71 -17.36 7.85
C ASN A 340 -15.99 -18.51 8.56
N LYS A 341 -14.91 -19.01 7.95
CA LYS A 341 -14.06 -20.10 8.48
C LYS A 341 -12.74 -19.60 9.04
N ALA A 342 -12.46 -18.31 8.92
CA ALA A 342 -11.25 -17.69 9.43
C ALA A 342 -11.34 -17.51 10.96
N ALA A 343 -10.23 -17.73 11.66
CA ALA A 343 -10.17 -17.59 13.11
C ALA A 343 -10.36 -16.12 13.54
N ALA A 344 -10.87 -15.90 14.75
CA ALA A 344 -10.95 -14.56 15.33
C ALA A 344 -9.57 -13.89 15.38
N GLY A 345 -9.51 -12.58 15.10
CA GLY A 345 -8.26 -11.85 15.06
C GLY A 345 -7.40 -12.05 13.80
N THR A 346 -7.87 -12.76 12.77
CA THR A 346 -7.22 -12.76 11.45
C THR A 346 -7.82 -11.70 10.52
N ILE A 347 -7.05 -11.19 9.57
CA ILE A 347 -7.47 -10.11 8.67
C ILE A 347 -8.75 -10.47 7.91
N ARG A 348 -8.86 -11.69 7.37
CA ARG A 348 -10.05 -12.11 6.63
C ARG A 348 -11.29 -12.19 7.51
N ARG A 349 -11.14 -12.52 8.80
CA ARG A 349 -12.27 -12.56 9.73
C ARG A 349 -12.76 -11.16 10.08
N GLU A 350 -11.83 -10.23 10.32
CA GLU A 350 -12.15 -8.85 10.72
C GLU A 350 -12.67 -8.00 9.55
N PHE A 351 -12.09 -8.18 8.35
CA PHE A 351 -12.32 -7.27 7.23
C PHE A 351 -12.99 -7.91 6.02
N GLY A 352 -12.99 -9.24 5.90
CA GLY A 352 -13.60 -9.94 4.76
C GLY A 352 -15.12 -10.07 4.90
N SER A 353 -15.85 -9.94 3.79
CA SER A 353 -17.30 -10.17 3.75
C SER A 353 -17.68 -11.50 3.10
N ASN A 354 -16.91 -11.98 2.13
CA ASN A 354 -17.09 -13.28 1.50
C ASN A 354 -15.77 -13.75 0.83
N ILE A 355 -15.80 -14.93 0.19
CA ILE A 355 -14.61 -15.54 -0.46
C ILE A 355 -13.96 -14.62 -1.50
N ARG A 356 -14.73 -13.84 -2.27
CA ARG A 356 -14.20 -12.92 -3.29
C ARG A 356 -13.67 -11.64 -2.65
N VAL A 357 -14.48 -11.05 -1.78
CA VAL A 357 -14.21 -9.80 -1.04
C VAL A 357 -13.68 -10.15 0.34
N ASN A 358 -12.48 -10.76 0.37
CA ASN A 358 -11.82 -11.21 1.60
C ASN A 358 -10.69 -10.28 2.04
N ALA A 359 -10.79 -8.98 1.74
CA ALA A 359 -9.87 -7.89 2.10
C ALA A 359 -8.44 -7.95 1.52
N ALA A 360 -7.76 -9.10 1.54
CA ALA A 360 -6.39 -9.22 1.06
C ALA A 360 -6.04 -10.58 0.42
N HIS A 361 -5.07 -10.54 -0.47
CA HIS A 361 -4.35 -11.68 -1.03
C HIS A 361 -2.97 -11.80 -0.38
N ALA A 362 -2.48 -13.03 -0.25
CA ALA A 362 -1.08 -13.31 0.04
C ALA A 362 -0.64 -14.56 -0.71
N SER A 363 0.63 -14.57 -1.16
CA SER A 363 1.23 -15.73 -1.82
C SER A 363 1.14 -17.00 -0.94
N ASP A 364 1.08 -18.15 -1.58
CA ASP A 364 0.94 -19.46 -0.92
C ASP A 364 2.25 -20.26 -0.82
N SER A 365 3.26 -19.90 -1.60
CA SER A 365 4.61 -20.45 -1.57
C SER A 365 5.64 -19.38 -1.97
N THR A 366 6.93 -19.67 -1.76
CA THR A 366 8.01 -18.76 -2.16
C THR A 366 8.13 -18.67 -3.69
N GLU A 367 7.84 -19.76 -4.39
CA GLU A 367 7.82 -19.89 -5.84
C GLU A 367 6.70 -19.01 -6.42
N ASN A 368 5.50 -19.10 -5.85
CA ASN A 368 4.39 -18.27 -6.27
C ASN A 368 4.62 -16.80 -5.91
N ALA A 369 5.24 -16.49 -4.77
CA ALA A 369 5.63 -15.12 -4.46
C ALA A 369 6.56 -14.53 -5.54
N LYS A 370 7.58 -15.28 -5.99
CA LYS A 370 8.48 -14.86 -7.09
C LYS A 370 7.71 -14.63 -8.40
N ARG A 371 6.85 -15.57 -8.79
CA ARG A 371 6.01 -15.46 -10.00
C ARG A 371 5.09 -14.24 -9.93
N GLU A 372 4.35 -14.09 -8.83
CA GLU A 372 3.41 -13.01 -8.58
C GLU A 372 4.10 -11.64 -8.59
N MET A 373 5.29 -11.53 -7.96
CA MET A 373 6.11 -10.32 -8.02
C MET A 373 6.54 -9.99 -9.44
N GLY A 374 6.89 -10.99 -10.26
CA GLY A 374 7.22 -10.81 -11.68
C GLY A 374 6.04 -10.27 -12.49
N VAL A 375 4.86 -10.89 -12.36
CA VAL A 375 3.63 -10.46 -13.06
C VAL A 375 3.26 -9.00 -12.72
N LEU A 376 3.38 -8.63 -11.44
CA LEU A 376 3.03 -7.28 -10.98
C LEU A 376 4.19 -6.28 -11.08
N LYS A 377 5.33 -6.70 -11.64
CA LYS A 377 6.56 -5.92 -11.74
C LYS A 377 6.89 -5.24 -10.40
N ALA A 378 6.99 -6.04 -9.34
CA ALA A 378 7.07 -5.54 -7.97
C ALA A 378 8.33 -4.71 -7.68
N GLU A 379 9.39 -4.87 -8.47
CA GLU A 379 10.61 -4.07 -8.40
C GLU A 379 10.48 -2.68 -9.04
N GLU A 380 9.48 -2.48 -9.90
CA GLU A 380 9.17 -1.20 -10.54
C GLU A 380 8.13 -0.42 -9.73
N ASN A 381 8.25 0.92 -9.72
CA ASN A 381 7.29 1.83 -9.09
C ASN A 381 6.88 2.96 -10.05
N SER A 382 5.64 3.43 -9.94
CA SER A 382 5.09 4.53 -10.73
C SER A 382 5.37 5.91 -10.16
N CYS A 383 5.93 6.04 -8.95
CA CYS A 383 6.20 7.34 -8.32
C CYS A 383 7.03 8.26 -9.22
N TYR A 384 8.10 7.77 -9.87
CA TYR A 384 8.87 8.58 -10.83
C TYR A 384 7.97 9.16 -11.94
N SER A 385 7.21 8.32 -12.63
CA SER A 385 6.33 8.75 -13.72
C SER A 385 5.25 9.72 -13.24
N LEU A 386 4.69 9.52 -12.03
CA LEU A 386 3.72 10.42 -11.42
C LEU A 386 4.30 11.81 -11.13
N LEU A 387 5.54 11.87 -10.66
CA LEU A 387 6.26 13.12 -10.41
C LEU A 387 6.56 13.85 -11.73
N SER A 388 7.02 13.12 -12.74
CA SER A 388 7.30 13.68 -14.06
C SER A 388 6.04 14.27 -14.70
N GLU A 389 4.94 13.51 -14.74
CA GLU A 389 3.64 13.99 -15.24
C GLU A 389 3.20 15.28 -14.54
N TYR A 390 3.28 15.32 -13.21
CA TYR A 390 2.88 16.47 -12.42
C TYR A 390 3.74 17.71 -12.68
N LEU A 391 5.07 17.56 -12.60
CA LEU A 391 6.01 18.68 -12.73
C LEU A 391 6.05 19.23 -14.16
N ASP A 392 5.92 18.38 -15.18
CA ASP A 392 5.94 18.79 -16.58
C ASP A 392 4.64 19.53 -16.96
N ALA A 393 3.49 19.08 -16.45
CA ALA A 393 2.22 19.80 -16.61
C ALA A 393 2.29 21.22 -16.01
N LYS A 394 2.88 21.35 -14.83
CA LYS A 394 3.07 22.63 -14.14
C LYS A 394 4.02 23.58 -14.89
N ALA A 395 5.11 23.04 -15.45
CA ALA A 395 6.05 23.81 -16.27
C ALA A 395 5.38 24.35 -17.55
N THR A 396 4.42 23.62 -18.11
CA THR A 396 3.66 24.03 -19.30
C THR A 396 2.69 25.18 -19.00
N VAL A 397 1.99 25.12 -17.86
CA VAL A 397 1.07 26.19 -17.40
C VAL A 397 1.83 27.49 -17.04
N SER A 398 3.10 27.37 -16.64
CA SER A 398 3.94 28.50 -16.21
C SER A 398 4.63 29.24 -17.37
N ARG A 399 4.48 28.78 -18.62
CA ARG A 399 5.03 29.48 -19.80
C ARG A 399 3.98 30.50 -20.31
N PRO A 400 4.35 31.79 -20.44
CA PRO A 400 3.44 32.87 -20.82
C PRO A 400 2.91 32.75 -22.25
#